data_AF-A0A6B2LJS8-F1
#
_entry.id   AF-A0A6B2LJS8-F1
#
_cell.length_a   1.000
_cell.length_b   1.000
_cell.length_c   1.000
_cell.angle_alpha   90.00
_cell.angle_beta   90.00
_cell.angle_gamma   90.00
#
_symmetry.space_group_name_H-M   'P 1'
#
loop_
_entity.id
_entity.type
_entity.pdbx_description
1 polymer ?
#
loop_
_entity_poly.entity_id
_entity_poly.type
_entity_poly.pdbx_seq_one_letter_code
_entity_poly.pdbx_strand_id
1 'polypeptide(L)'
;MSQACKYAVDHKQEKDPIQILKSGYEAAKGITGSSTACVVSITDNKCQGANLGDSSYLIIRNEKLLFKSIEQQFSFNFPFQLGSNNLNVPTDAAIASHPLESGDIIILVTDGVLDNISPRELTTLASAHKELPSQNIASKIASNAY
;
A
#
# COMPACT_ATOMS: atom_id res chain seq x y z
N MET A 1 11.16 -0.99 -10.28
CA MET A 1 9.69 -0.93 -10.20
C MET A 1 9.19 0.45 -9.78
N SER A 2 9.46 0.92 -8.54
CA SER A 2 8.94 2.19 -8.00
C SER A 2 9.18 3.43 -8.87
N GLN A 3 10.37 3.57 -9.47
CA GLN A 3 10.68 4.71 -10.33
C GLN A 3 9.84 4.75 -11.62
N ALA A 4 9.51 3.58 -12.18
CA ALA A 4 8.63 3.49 -13.34
C ALA A 4 7.16 3.74 -12.98
N CYS A 5 6.72 3.33 -11.78
CA CYS A 5 5.42 3.75 -11.23
C CYS A 5 5.35 5.27 -11.13
N LYS A 6 6.37 5.91 -10.54
CA LYS A 6 6.47 7.37 -10.43
C LYS A 6 6.45 8.04 -11.80
N TYR A 7 7.18 7.50 -12.78
CA TYR A 7 7.14 8.02 -14.15
C TYR A 7 5.73 7.95 -14.77
N ALA A 8 5.01 6.83 -14.59
CA ALA A 8 3.65 6.69 -15.08
C ALA A 8 2.71 7.75 -14.49
N VAL A 9 2.83 8.03 -13.20
CA VAL A 9 2.05 9.09 -12.52
C VAL A 9 2.46 10.47 -13.03
N ASP A 10 3.74 10.83 -12.94
CA ASP A 10 4.19 12.20 -13.17
C ASP A 10 4.14 12.62 -14.66
N HIS A 11 4.38 11.68 -15.59
CA HIS A 11 4.54 12.00 -17.02
C HIS A 11 3.41 11.48 -17.89
N LYS A 12 2.79 10.34 -17.54
CA LYS A 12 1.64 9.81 -18.28
C LYS A 12 0.30 10.20 -17.65
N GLN A 13 0.31 10.84 -16.49
CA GLN A 13 -0.88 11.20 -15.71
C GLN A 13 -1.76 9.97 -15.41
N GLU A 14 -1.14 8.79 -15.30
CA GLU A 14 -1.86 7.56 -14.98
C GLU A 14 -2.37 7.63 -13.54
N LYS A 15 -3.65 7.30 -13.35
CA LYS A 15 -4.34 7.34 -12.05
C LYS A 15 -4.85 5.98 -11.64
N ASP A 16 -5.00 5.03 -12.57
CA ASP A 16 -5.43 3.68 -12.23
C ASP A 16 -4.29 2.93 -11.53
N PRO A 17 -4.47 2.51 -10.26
CA PRO A 17 -3.42 1.81 -9.50
C PRO A 17 -2.88 0.56 -10.20
N ILE A 18 -3.73 -0.18 -10.92
CA ILE A 18 -3.32 -1.37 -11.67
C ILE A 18 -2.47 -0.99 -12.86
N GLN A 19 -2.78 0.09 -13.57
CA GLN A 19 -1.97 0.55 -14.70
C GLN A 19 -0.62 1.13 -14.26
N ILE A 20 -0.59 1.81 -13.11
CA ILE A 20 0.66 2.24 -12.46
C ILE A 20 1.50 1.01 -12.12
N LEU A 21 0.90 0.00 -11.48
CA LEU A 21 1.58 -1.24 -11.10
C LEU A 21 2.10 -2.00 -12.32
N LYS A 22 1.30 -2.11 -13.39
CA LYS A 22 1.71 -2.69 -14.68
C LYS A 22 2.91 -1.98 -15.27
N SER A 23 2.89 -0.64 -15.29
CA SER A 23 4.03 0.15 -15.77
C SER A 23 5.30 -0.14 -14.96
N GLY A 24 5.18 -0.26 -13.64
CA GLY A 24 6.26 -0.63 -12.75
C GLY A 24 6.83 -2.02 -13.02
N TYR A 25 5.95 -3.00 -13.21
CA TYR A 25 6.30 -4.40 -13.47
C TYR A 25 6.96 -4.58 -14.84
N GLU A 26 6.39 -4.00 -15.89
CA GLU A 26 6.94 -4.07 -17.25
C GLU A 26 8.34 -3.47 -17.33
N ALA A 27 8.56 -2.31 -16.69
CA ALA A 27 9.88 -1.67 -16.65
C ALA A 27 10.91 -2.44 -15.81
N ALA A 28 10.47 -3.36 -14.94
CA ALA A 28 11.34 -4.19 -14.11
C ALA A 28 11.68 -5.54 -14.77
N LYS A 29 11.13 -5.85 -15.95
CA LYS A 29 11.43 -7.10 -16.67
C LYS A 29 12.94 -7.22 -16.94
N GLY A 30 13.47 -8.42 -16.68
CA GLY A 30 14.90 -8.72 -16.82
C GLY A 30 15.77 -8.32 -15.62
N ILE A 31 15.20 -7.66 -14.60
CA ILE A 31 15.90 -7.40 -13.33
C ILE A 31 15.62 -8.55 -12.37
N THR A 32 16.68 -9.17 -11.83
CA THR A 32 16.55 -10.25 -10.84
C THR A 32 16.00 -9.71 -9.53
N GLY A 33 14.98 -10.38 -9.00
CA GLY A 33 14.36 -10.06 -7.72
C GLY A 33 12.84 -10.17 -7.79
N SER A 34 12.21 -10.06 -6.63
CA SER A 34 10.76 -9.98 -6.51
C SER A 34 10.37 -9.01 -5.40
N SER A 35 9.11 -8.58 -5.41
CA SER A 35 8.56 -7.65 -4.42
C SER A 35 7.05 -7.80 -4.31
N THR A 36 6.53 -7.57 -3.12
CA THR A 36 5.11 -7.20 -2.95
C THR A 36 4.92 -5.78 -3.48
N ALA A 37 3.68 -5.38 -3.73
CA ALA A 37 3.40 -4.04 -4.22
C ALA A 37 2.05 -3.53 -3.76
N CYS A 38 2.05 -2.34 -3.17
CA CYS A 38 0.84 -1.62 -2.77
C CYS A 38 0.85 -0.25 -3.45
N VAL A 39 -0.15 0.02 -4.28
CA VAL A 39 -0.32 1.31 -4.97
C VAL A 39 -1.68 1.87 -4.59
N VAL A 40 -1.71 3.12 -4.15
CA VAL A 40 -2.94 3.86 -3.84
C VAL A 40 -2.97 5.14 -4.66
N SER A 41 -4.09 5.37 -5.33
CA SER A 41 -4.40 6.60 -6.04
C SER A 41 -5.56 7.31 -5.37
N ILE A 42 -5.44 8.64 -5.23
CA ILE A 42 -6.52 9.48 -4.70
C ILE A 42 -7.02 10.38 -5.83
N THR A 43 -8.30 10.27 -6.17
CA THR A 43 -8.95 11.10 -7.21
C THR A 43 -10.39 11.35 -6.81
N ASP A 44 -10.86 12.60 -6.91
CA ASP A 44 -12.24 13.01 -6.64
C ASP A 44 -12.80 12.48 -5.31
N ASN A 45 -12.05 12.66 -4.22
CA ASN A 45 -12.39 12.15 -2.87
C ASN A 45 -12.61 10.63 -2.85
N LYS A 46 -11.92 9.87 -3.69
CA LYS A 46 -11.88 8.41 -3.64
C LYS A 46 -10.45 7.93 -3.51
N CYS A 47 -10.25 6.97 -2.64
CA CYS A 47 -9.06 6.12 -2.58
C CYS A 47 -9.33 4.90 -3.45
N GLN A 48 -8.46 4.63 -4.43
CA GLN A 48 -8.41 3.39 -5.16
C GLN A 48 -7.08 2.73 -4.87
N GLY A 49 -7.09 1.47 -4.42
CA GLY A 49 -5.88 0.74 -4.11
C GLY A 49 -5.78 -0.56 -4.90
N ALA A 50 -4.56 -0.91 -5.28
CA ALA A 50 -4.16 -2.22 -5.76
C ALA A 50 -3.06 -2.76 -4.84
N ASN A 51 -3.33 -3.88 -4.16
CA ASN A 51 -2.38 -4.53 -3.25
C ASN A 51 -2.08 -5.94 -3.74
N LEU A 52 -0.80 -6.27 -3.92
CA LEU A 52 -0.31 -7.58 -4.30
C LEU A 52 0.73 -8.04 -3.29
N GLY A 53 0.44 -9.16 -2.63
CA GLY A 53 1.25 -9.68 -1.52
C GLY A 53 0.66 -9.32 -0.16
N ASP A 54 1.52 -9.27 0.85
CA ASP A 54 1.18 -9.06 2.27
C ASP A 54 1.61 -7.69 2.82
N SER A 55 2.05 -6.78 1.95
CA SER A 55 1.92 -5.35 2.25
C SER A 55 0.44 -4.98 2.44
N SER A 56 0.18 -3.80 3.02
CA SER A 56 -1.18 -3.35 3.25
C SER A 56 -1.33 -1.83 3.14
N TYR A 57 -2.54 -1.39 2.82
CA TYR A 57 -2.99 -0.04 3.12
C TYR A 57 -4.23 -0.04 4.02
N LEU A 58 -4.31 0.96 4.88
CA LEU A 58 -5.38 1.15 5.85
C LEU A 58 -5.99 2.53 5.67
N ILE A 59 -7.30 2.64 5.91
CA ILE A 59 -8.03 3.90 5.98
C ILE A 59 -8.60 4.02 7.38
N ILE A 60 -8.25 5.11 8.07
CA ILE A 60 -8.73 5.44 9.41
C ILE A 60 -9.60 6.68 9.31
N ARG A 61 -10.81 6.59 9.87
CA ARG A 61 -11.77 7.70 9.95
C ARG A 61 -12.33 7.78 11.36
N ASN A 62 -12.38 8.99 11.92
CA ASN A 62 -12.92 9.21 13.28
C ASN A 62 -12.33 8.23 14.30
N GLU A 63 -11.01 8.04 14.23
CA GLU A 63 -10.22 7.22 15.16
C GLU A 63 -10.55 5.71 15.11
N LYS A 64 -11.20 5.28 14.03
CA LYS A 64 -11.57 3.88 13.78
C LYS A 64 -10.98 3.39 12.46
N LEU A 65 -10.57 2.13 12.45
CA LEU A 65 -10.19 1.43 11.22
C LEU A 65 -11.43 1.25 10.34
N LEU A 66 -11.50 2.00 9.24
CA LEU A 66 -12.58 1.90 8.27
C LEU A 66 -12.33 0.77 7.28
N PHE A 67 -11.07 0.61 6.86
CA PHE A 67 -10.68 -0.38 5.88
C PHE A 67 -9.22 -0.80 6.06
N LYS A 68 -8.94 -2.08 5.80
CA LYS A 68 -7.60 -2.63 5.58
C LYS A 68 -7.66 -3.45 4.29
N SER A 69 -6.68 -3.29 3.41
CA SER A 69 -6.56 -4.09 2.20
C SER A 69 -6.45 -5.58 2.47
N ILE A 70 -6.90 -6.39 1.51
CA ILE A 70 -6.74 -7.85 1.57
C ILE A 70 -5.27 -8.19 1.29
N GLU A 71 -4.67 -8.99 2.18
CA GLU A 71 -3.35 -9.58 2.00
C GLU A 71 -3.47 -10.87 1.17
N GLN A 72 -2.44 -11.16 0.36
CA GLN A 72 -2.41 -12.31 -0.54
C GLN A 72 -1.14 -13.13 -0.32
N GLN A 73 -1.33 -14.39 0.08
CA GLN A 73 -0.24 -15.34 0.31
C GLN A 73 -0.62 -16.72 -0.24
N PHE A 74 0.39 -17.48 -0.67
CA PHE A 74 0.23 -18.90 -1.02
C PHE A 74 0.24 -19.77 0.25
N SER A 75 1.10 -19.41 1.21
CA SER A 75 1.22 -20.02 2.55
C SER A 75 1.80 -18.98 3.51
N PHE A 76 1.83 -19.31 4.81
CA PHE A 76 2.46 -18.47 5.82
C PHE A 76 3.87 -18.02 5.39
N ASN A 77 4.13 -16.71 5.43
CA ASN A 77 5.36 -16.06 5.00
C ASN A 77 5.79 -16.35 3.54
N PHE A 78 4.82 -16.69 2.67
CA PHE A 78 5.05 -16.83 1.25
C PHE A 78 4.03 -15.99 0.46
N PRO A 79 4.28 -14.66 0.33
CA PRO A 79 3.35 -13.76 -0.32
C PRO A 79 3.33 -13.89 -1.83
N PHE A 80 2.23 -13.42 -2.40
CA PHE A 80 2.17 -13.08 -3.82
C PHE A 80 3.22 -12.02 -4.11
N GLN A 81 3.88 -12.12 -5.26
CA GLN A 81 5.04 -11.28 -5.58
C GLN A 81 5.21 -11.07 -7.07
N LEU A 82 5.57 -9.85 -7.43
CA LEU A 82 5.96 -9.46 -8.79
C LEU A 82 7.48 -9.55 -8.92
N GLY A 83 7.98 -10.23 -9.95
CA GLY A 83 9.42 -10.37 -10.12
C GLY A 83 9.84 -11.27 -11.26
N SER A 84 11.14 -11.55 -11.32
CA SER A 84 11.79 -12.37 -12.35
C SER A 84 11.33 -13.83 -12.38
N ASN A 85 10.70 -14.31 -11.31
CA ASN A 85 10.15 -15.67 -11.21
C ASN A 85 8.76 -15.82 -11.87
N ASN A 86 8.14 -14.71 -12.28
CA ASN A 86 6.81 -14.67 -12.91
C ASN A 86 5.73 -15.47 -12.15
N LEU A 87 5.80 -15.47 -10.80
CA LEU A 87 4.80 -16.16 -9.97
C LEU A 87 3.43 -15.48 -10.03
N ASN A 88 3.41 -14.15 -10.06
CA ASN A 88 2.20 -13.35 -10.16
C ASN A 88 2.36 -12.25 -11.20
N VAL A 89 1.23 -11.74 -11.67
CA VAL A 89 1.12 -10.60 -12.57
C VAL A 89 0.32 -9.47 -11.92
N PRO A 90 0.48 -8.21 -12.38
CA PRO A 90 -0.20 -7.06 -11.77
C PRO A 90 -1.74 -7.18 -11.67
N THR A 91 -2.37 -7.94 -12.57
CA THR A 91 -3.82 -8.17 -12.56
C THR A 91 -4.28 -9.12 -11.45
N ASP A 92 -3.37 -9.79 -10.76
CA ASP A 92 -3.68 -10.64 -9.60
C ASP A 92 -3.89 -9.82 -8.32
N ALA A 93 -3.53 -8.52 -8.33
CA ALA A 93 -3.63 -7.66 -7.17
C ALA A 93 -5.09 -7.52 -6.69
N ALA A 94 -5.27 -7.51 -5.37
CA ALA A 94 -6.55 -7.17 -4.76
C ALA A 94 -6.85 -5.67 -4.96
N ILE A 95 -7.98 -5.37 -5.59
CA ILE A 95 -8.42 -4.00 -5.88
C ILE A 95 -9.55 -3.62 -4.93
N ALA A 96 -9.50 -2.41 -4.37
CA ALA A 96 -10.63 -1.83 -3.65
C ALA A 96 -10.74 -0.33 -3.90
N SER A 97 -11.94 0.21 -3.70
CA SER A 97 -12.22 1.65 -3.81
C SER A 97 -13.10 2.11 -2.67
N HIS A 98 -12.71 3.22 -2.04
CA HIS A 98 -13.38 3.79 -0.88
C HIS A 98 -13.56 5.29 -1.04
N PRO A 99 -14.76 5.84 -0.74
CA PRO A 99 -14.94 7.28 -0.64
C PRO A 99 -14.16 7.81 0.58
N LEU A 100 -13.51 8.95 0.40
CA LEU A 100 -12.73 9.65 1.39
C LEU A 100 -13.51 10.87 1.91
N GLU A 101 -13.25 11.19 3.17
CA GLU A 101 -13.71 12.39 3.85
C GLU A 101 -12.50 13.20 4.34
N SER A 102 -12.70 14.50 4.56
CA SER A 102 -11.67 15.34 5.17
C SER A 102 -11.35 14.81 6.57
N GLY A 103 -10.05 14.68 6.87
CA GLY A 103 -9.57 14.12 8.13
C GLY A 103 -9.31 12.61 8.10
N ASP A 104 -9.60 11.93 6.99
CA ASP A 104 -9.16 10.54 6.82
C ASP A 104 -7.63 10.42 6.82
N ILE A 105 -7.13 9.36 7.47
CA ILE A 105 -5.71 9.01 7.44
C ILE A 105 -5.56 7.74 6.63
N ILE A 106 -4.74 7.81 5.58
CA ILE A 106 -4.38 6.65 4.75
C ILE A 106 -2.94 6.26 5.06
N ILE A 107 -2.74 5.01 5.44
CA ILE A 107 -1.43 4.47 5.83
C ILE A 107 -1.10 3.31 4.91
N LEU A 108 0.05 3.36 4.25
CA LEU A 108 0.62 2.23 3.51
C LEU A 108 1.78 1.69 4.32
N VAL A 109 1.80 0.38 4.53
CA VAL A 109 2.81 -0.33 5.33
C VAL A 109 3.18 -1.65 4.70
N THR A 110 4.40 -2.10 4.93
CA THR A 110 4.82 -3.47 4.63
C THR A 110 4.48 -4.38 5.81
N ASP A 111 4.60 -5.68 5.58
CA ASP A 111 4.56 -6.76 6.59
C ASP A 111 5.44 -6.45 7.82
N GLY A 112 6.63 -5.88 7.63
CA GLY A 112 7.53 -5.52 8.75
C GLY A 112 6.90 -4.63 9.83
N VAL A 113 5.88 -3.82 9.52
CA VAL A 113 5.11 -3.11 10.55
C VAL A 113 4.01 -4.00 11.14
N LEU A 114 3.23 -4.68 10.30
CA LEU A 114 2.05 -5.44 10.73
C LEU A 114 2.37 -6.77 11.43
N ASP A 115 3.60 -7.28 11.27
CA ASP A 115 4.13 -8.40 12.03
C ASP A 115 4.40 -8.03 13.50
N ASN A 116 4.63 -6.74 13.78
CA ASN A 116 5.04 -6.25 15.11
C ASN A 116 3.97 -5.38 15.79
N ILE A 117 3.10 -4.72 15.02
CA ILE A 117 2.02 -3.88 15.52
C ILE A 117 0.70 -4.31 14.90
N SER A 118 -0.30 -4.58 15.73
CA SER A 118 -1.64 -4.92 15.24
C SER A 118 -2.30 -3.72 14.53
N PRO A 119 -3.24 -3.94 13.58
CA PRO A 119 -3.99 -2.85 12.97
C PRO A 119 -4.71 -1.93 13.99
N ARG A 120 -5.10 -2.46 15.15
CA ARG A 120 -5.73 -1.70 16.23
C ARG A 120 -4.74 -0.75 16.92
N GLU A 121 -3.53 -1.22 17.20
CA GLU A 121 -2.47 -0.40 17.78
C GLU A 121 -2.01 0.67 16.79
N LEU A 122 -1.81 0.32 15.52
CA LEU A 122 -1.50 1.26 14.45
C LEU A 122 -2.58 2.35 14.34
N THR A 123 -3.87 1.95 14.41
CA THR A 123 -5.00 2.90 14.41
C THR A 123 -4.92 3.85 15.60
N THR A 124 -4.66 3.33 16.80
CA THR A 124 -4.51 4.14 18.02
C THR A 124 -3.34 5.12 17.90
N LEU A 125 -2.18 4.64 17.44
CA LEU A 125 -0.97 5.45 17.28
C LEU A 125 -1.17 6.58 16.28
N ALA A 126 -1.76 6.29 15.12
CA ALA A 126 -2.06 7.30 14.11
C ALA A 126 -3.06 8.34 14.62
N SER A 127 -4.14 7.88 15.27
CA SER A 127 -5.21 8.75 15.78
C SER A 127 -4.71 9.67 16.89
N ALA A 128 -3.88 9.17 17.81
CA ALA A 128 -3.29 9.94 18.89
C ALA A 128 -2.35 11.06 18.40
N HIS A 129 -1.88 10.98 17.16
CA HIS A 129 -0.93 11.91 16.57
C HIS A 129 -1.46 12.58 15.30
N LYS A 130 -2.77 12.55 15.05
CA LYS A 130 -3.40 13.04 13.80
C LYS A 130 -3.12 14.52 13.48
N GLU A 131 -2.80 15.32 14.50
CA GLU A 131 -2.43 16.73 14.39
C GLU A 131 -0.95 16.95 14.00
N LEU A 132 -0.13 15.89 14.00
CA LEU A 132 1.27 15.97 13.58
C LEU A 132 1.40 15.84 12.05
N PRO A 133 2.49 16.36 11.46
CA PRO A 133 2.83 16.08 10.08
C PRO A 133 2.90 14.57 9.81
N SER A 134 2.44 14.14 8.63
CA SER A 134 2.37 12.71 8.25
C SER A 134 3.71 11.98 8.40
N GLN A 135 4.83 12.67 8.14
CA GLN A 135 6.18 12.14 8.32
C GLN A 135 6.47 11.77 9.79
N ASN A 136 6.00 12.59 10.73
CA ASN A 136 6.20 12.35 12.16
C ASN A 136 5.30 11.20 12.64
N ILE A 137 4.08 11.09 12.11
CA ILE A 137 3.20 9.95 12.36
C ILE A 137 3.85 8.66 11.84
N ALA A 138 4.35 8.66 10.60
CA ALA A 138 5.02 7.53 10.00
C ALA A 138 6.27 7.11 10.80
N SER A 139 7.10 8.08 11.23
CA SER A 139 8.26 7.80 12.08
C SER A 139 7.87 7.17 13.41
N LYS A 140 6.78 7.65 14.04
CA LYS A 140 6.30 7.07 15.29
C LYS A 140 5.79 5.64 15.11
N ILE A 141 5.06 5.36 14.03
CA ILE A 141 4.62 4.01 13.70
C ILE A 141 5.84 3.09 13.53
N ALA A 142 6.84 3.52 12.75
CA ALA A 142 8.06 2.74 12.52
C ALA A 142 8.83 2.47 13.84
N SER A 143 9.00 3.47 14.70
CA SER A 143 9.69 3.33 16.00
C SER A 143 8.91 2.56 17.07
N ASN A 144 7.64 2.22 16.84
CA ASN A 144 6.89 1.32 17.73
C ASN A 144 6.88 -0.11 17.19
N ALA A 145 7.32 -0.33 15.95
CA ALA A 145 7.42 -1.65 15.35
C ALA A 145 8.77 -2.31 15.68
N TYR A 146 9.77 -1.50 16.06
CA TYR A 146 11.14 -1.90 16.36
C TYR A 146 11.75 -1.08 17.50
#